data_AF-A0A8S1E5C7-F1
#
_entry.id   AF-A0A8S1E5C7-F1
#
_cell.length_a   1.000
_cell.length_b   1.000
_cell.length_c   1.000
_cell.angle_alpha   90.00
_cell.angle_beta   90.00
_cell.angle_gamma   90.00
#
_symmetry.space_group_name_H-M   'P 1'
#
loop_
_entity.id
_entity.type
_entity.pdbx_description
1 polymer ?
#
loop_
_entity_poly.entity_id
_entity_poly.type
_entity_poly.pdbx_seq_one_letter_code
_entity_poly.pdbx_strand_id
1 'polypeptide(L)'
;MSRRRLALLLALAAFVAPSTALRCYENDNNKLVPTEESNPEWSYCGFIPADHINDIRVFGMGPREDSMLTYDASFRQTHEAYKVLSVCIHEKYDMPLISPVFRSSEYLFRCVCNYDLCNSPANFPQFLRKF
;
A
#
# COMPACT_ATOMS: atom_id res chain seq x y z
N MET A 1 -8.42 31.07 31.11
CA MET A 1 -8.26 30.69 29.68
C MET A 1 -9.25 31.52 28.86
N SER A 2 -8.80 32.30 27.86
CA SER A 2 -9.68 33.22 27.11
C SER A 2 -10.67 32.48 26.21
N ARG A 3 -11.91 32.97 26.08
CA ARG A 3 -12.95 32.42 25.16
C ARG A 3 -12.43 32.26 23.73
N ARG A 4 -11.51 33.13 23.30
CA ARG A 4 -10.82 33.04 21.99
C ARG A 4 -9.89 31.82 21.87
N ARG A 5 -9.20 31.45 22.96
CA ARG A 5 -8.32 30.26 22.97
C ARG A 5 -9.13 28.97 22.98
N LEU A 6 -10.30 28.96 23.63
CA LEU A 6 -11.19 27.81 23.65
C LEU A 6 -11.83 27.56 22.27
N ALA A 7 -12.28 28.62 21.59
CA ALA A 7 -12.82 28.53 20.23
C ALA A 7 -11.77 28.06 19.21
N LEU A 8 -10.51 28.50 19.35
CA LEU A 8 -9.41 28.07 18.47
C LEU A 8 -9.07 26.59 18.66
N LEU A 9 -9.07 26.09 19.90
CA LEU A 9 -8.84 24.68 20.22
C LEU A 9 -9.97 23.78 19.69
N LEU A 10 -11.22 24.20 19.83
CA LEU A 10 -12.38 23.50 19.26
C LEU A 10 -12.35 23.48 17.72
N ALA A 11 -11.92 24.58 17.09
CA ALA A 11 -11.74 24.64 15.65
C ALA A 11 -10.61 23.70 15.18
N LEU A 12 -9.46 23.65 15.85
CA LEU A 12 -8.37 22.73 15.51
C LEU A 12 -8.77 21.25 15.65
N ALA A 13 -9.55 20.91 16.67
CA ALA A 13 -10.02 19.54 16.87
C ALA A 13 -10.95 19.05 15.74
N ALA A 14 -11.71 19.97 15.12
CA ALA A 14 -12.59 19.64 13.99
C ALA A 14 -11.84 19.41 12.66
N PHE A 15 -10.57 19.84 12.55
CA PHE A 15 -9.72 19.60 11.36
C PHE A 15 -8.89 18.32 11.47
N VAL A 16 -8.93 17.61 12.59
CA VAL A 16 -8.39 16.25 12.68
C VAL A 16 -9.42 15.33 12.02
N ALA A 17 -9.46 15.33 10.68
CA ALA A 17 -10.18 14.31 9.96
C ALA A 17 -9.66 12.95 10.45
N PRO A 18 -10.53 11.98 10.77
CA PRO A 18 -10.07 10.64 11.02
C PRO A 18 -9.26 10.22 9.79
N SER A 19 -8.00 9.84 10.00
CA SER A 19 -7.26 9.10 8.99
C SER A 19 -8.14 7.91 8.67
N THR A 20 -8.82 7.94 7.53
CA THR A 20 -9.68 6.85 7.10
C THR A 20 -8.76 5.66 6.96
N ALA A 21 -8.87 4.75 7.91
CA ALA A 21 -8.11 3.51 7.89
C ALA A 21 -8.37 2.83 6.54
N LEU A 22 -7.34 2.23 5.97
CA LEU A 22 -7.39 1.70 4.60
C LEU A 22 -8.04 0.31 4.61
N ARG A 23 -8.92 0.04 3.64
CA ARG A 23 -9.42 -1.32 3.35
C ARG A 23 -8.66 -1.90 2.16
N CYS A 24 -8.27 -3.16 2.26
CA CYS A 24 -7.53 -3.86 1.20
C CYS A 24 -8.20 -5.21 0.89
N TYR A 25 -7.85 -5.81 -0.24
CA TYR A 25 -8.02 -7.26 -0.40
C TYR A 25 -6.87 -8.00 0.30
N GLU A 26 -7.21 -9.11 0.93
CA GLU A 26 -6.29 -10.05 1.60
C GLU A 26 -6.47 -11.47 1.02
N ASN A 27 -5.41 -12.28 1.11
CA ASN A 27 -5.51 -13.72 0.85
C ASN A 27 -5.99 -14.43 2.11
N ASP A 28 -7.25 -14.89 2.12
CA ASP A 28 -7.81 -15.75 3.16
C ASP A 28 -8.24 -17.09 2.56
N ASN A 29 -7.67 -18.21 3.04
CA ASN A 29 -8.01 -19.56 2.60
C ASN A 29 -8.01 -19.74 1.05
N ASN A 30 -6.97 -19.25 0.38
CA ASN A 30 -6.84 -19.22 -1.10
C ASN A 30 -7.94 -18.44 -1.83
N LYS A 31 -8.66 -17.56 -1.13
CA LYS A 31 -9.63 -16.64 -1.69
C LYS A 31 -9.16 -15.21 -1.45
N LEU A 32 -9.44 -14.36 -2.43
CA LEU A 32 -9.18 -12.93 -2.34
C LEU A 32 -10.41 -12.29 -1.73
N VAL A 33 -10.31 -11.88 -0.47
CA VAL A 33 -11.43 -11.33 0.30
C VAL A 33 -11.16 -9.85 0.60
N PRO A 34 -12.14 -8.95 0.40
CA PRO A 34 -12.00 -7.58 0.88
C PRO A 34 -12.01 -7.60 2.41
N THR A 35 -11.21 -6.77 3.06
CA THR A 35 -11.32 -6.61 4.51
C THR A 35 -12.65 -5.97 4.87
N GLU A 36 -13.36 -6.58 5.81
CA GLU A 36 -14.62 -6.06 6.35
C GLU A 36 -14.39 -4.74 7.08
N GLU A 37 -13.31 -4.68 7.86
CA GLU A 37 -12.88 -3.50 8.60
C GLU A 37 -11.64 -2.87 7.98
N SER A 38 -11.49 -1.58 8.23
CA SER A 38 -10.32 -0.82 7.84
C SER A 38 -9.22 -0.96 8.90
N ASN A 39 -7.97 -1.07 8.47
CA ASN A 39 -6.84 -1.18 9.40
C ASN A 39 -6.07 0.15 9.47
N PRO A 40 -6.01 0.82 10.65
CA PRO A 40 -5.31 2.09 10.79
C PRO A 40 -3.78 1.97 10.71
N GLU A 41 -3.23 0.76 10.82
CA GLU A 41 -1.78 0.53 10.66
C GLU A 41 -1.37 0.51 9.19
N TRP A 42 -2.30 0.33 8.26
CA TRP A 42 -2.01 0.25 6.83
C TRP A 42 -2.07 1.60 6.14
N SER A 43 -1.03 1.86 5.35
CA SER A 43 -0.93 3.04 4.48
C SER A 43 -1.14 2.71 3.01
N TYR A 44 -0.97 1.43 2.64
CA TYR A 44 -1.04 0.97 1.26
C TYR A 44 -1.71 -0.41 1.17
N CYS A 45 -2.28 -0.71 0.01
CA CYS A 45 -2.61 -2.06 -0.38
C CYS A 45 -1.60 -2.54 -1.41
N GLY A 46 -1.06 -3.73 -1.19
CA GLY A 46 -0.12 -4.42 -2.05
C GLY A 46 -0.78 -5.51 -2.89
N PHE A 47 -0.13 -5.79 -4.02
CA PHE A 47 -0.48 -6.83 -4.96
C PHE A 47 0.80 -7.42 -5.58
N ILE A 48 0.89 -8.75 -5.65
CA ILE A 48 1.90 -9.50 -6.38
C ILE A 48 1.17 -10.38 -7.40
N PRO A 49 1.46 -10.25 -8.70
CA PRO A 49 0.79 -11.08 -9.71
C PRO A 49 1.14 -12.54 -9.56
N ALA A 50 0.22 -13.39 -10.04
CA ALA A 50 0.55 -14.78 -10.26
C ALA A 50 1.68 -14.91 -11.29
N ASP A 51 2.54 -15.90 -11.07
CA ASP A 51 3.53 -16.36 -12.03
C ASP A 51 3.29 -17.84 -12.34
N HIS A 52 4.30 -18.54 -12.86
CA HIS A 52 4.20 -19.96 -13.22
C HIS A 52 4.23 -20.90 -12.01
N ILE A 53 4.52 -20.40 -10.81
CA ILE A 53 4.72 -21.14 -9.57
C ILE A 53 3.77 -20.64 -8.47
N ASN A 54 3.52 -19.34 -8.41
CA ASN A 54 2.81 -18.68 -7.33
C ASN A 54 1.46 -18.12 -7.79
N ASP A 55 0.45 -18.27 -6.93
CA ASP A 55 -0.84 -17.61 -7.10
C ASP A 55 -0.75 -16.09 -6.83
N ILE A 56 -1.81 -15.37 -7.20
CA ILE A 56 -1.97 -13.95 -6.88
C ILE A 56 -1.90 -13.75 -5.37
N ARG A 57 -1.12 -12.74 -4.95
CA ARG A 57 -1.10 -12.28 -3.56
C ARG A 57 -1.55 -10.83 -3.44
N VAL A 58 -2.39 -10.56 -2.46
CA VAL A 58 -2.92 -9.24 -2.10
C VAL A 58 -2.84 -9.10 -0.59
N PHE A 59 -2.50 -7.90 -0.13
CA PHE A 59 -2.28 -7.64 1.29
C PHE A 59 -2.39 -6.16 1.60
N GLY A 60 -2.74 -5.81 2.83
CA GLY A 60 -2.51 -4.50 3.41
C GLY A 60 -1.07 -4.34 3.88
N MET A 61 -0.56 -3.11 3.83
CA MET A 61 0.84 -2.82 4.11
C MET A 61 0.97 -1.52 4.92
N GLY A 62 1.70 -1.63 6.02
CA GLY A 62 2.11 -0.55 6.89
C GLY A 62 3.57 -0.69 7.33
N PRO A 63 4.01 0.09 8.33
CA PRO A 63 5.39 0.10 8.81
C PRO A 63 5.87 -1.23 9.42
N ARG A 64 4.97 -2.18 9.67
CA ARG A 64 5.30 -3.49 10.21
C ARG A 64 5.68 -4.50 9.13
N GLU A 65 5.11 -4.34 7.94
CA GLU A 65 5.24 -5.27 6.82
C GLU A 65 6.42 -4.90 5.91
N ASP A 66 6.69 -3.61 5.70
CA ASP A 66 7.75 -3.13 4.80
C ASP A 66 8.24 -1.71 5.20
N SER A 67 9.34 -1.26 4.59
CA SER A 67 9.81 0.12 4.66
C SER A 67 8.92 1.01 3.79
N MET A 68 8.25 1.98 4.41
CA MET A 68 7.30 2.85 3.70
C MET A 68 7.98 3.95 2.86
N LEU A 69 9.29 4.15 3.02
CA LEU A 69 10.04 5.29 2.48
C LEU A 69 9.87 5.46 0.96
N THR A 70 10.03 4.37 0.20
CA THR A 70 9.98 4.43 -1.28
C THR A 70 8.57 4.75 -1.77
N TYR A 71 7.55 4.15 -1.15
CA TYR A 71 6.15 4.37 -1.51
C TYR A 71 5.73 5.79 -1.16
N ASP A 72 6.03 6.21 0.07
CA ASP A 72 5.76 7.54 0.57
C ASP A 72 6.32 8.63 -0.33
N ALA A 73 7.57 8.49 -0.78
CA ALA A 73 8.19 9.47 -1.66
C ALA A 73 7.46 9.57 -3.00
N SER A 74 6.94 8.46 -3.51
CA SER A 74 6.21 8.39 -4.78
C SER A 74 4.80 8.97 -4.66
N PHE A 75 4.03 8.57 -3.63
CA PHE A 75 2.65 9.05 -3.44
C PHE A 75 2.55 10.48 -2.92
N ARG A 76 3.62 11.01 -2.31
CA ARG A 76 3.70 12.44 -1.93
C ARG A 76 3.97 13.37 -3.10
N GLN A 77 4.29 12.87 -4.29
CA GLN A 77 4.41 13.73 -5.47
C GLN A 77 3.05 14.32 -5.81
N THR A 78 2.88 15.60 -5.50
CA THR A 78 1.68 16.37 -5.82
C THR A 78 1.93 17.23 -7.05
N HIS A 79 1.04 17.12 -8.03
CA HIS A 79 1.01 17.99 -9.19
C HIS A 79 -0.44 18.42 -9.44
N GLU A 80 -0.66 19.63 -9.94
CA GLU A 80 -2.01 20.16 -10.16
C GLU A 80 -2.81 19.37 -11.21
N ALA A 81 -2.12 18.84 -12.22
CA ALA A 81 -2.72 18.11 -13.34
C ALA A 81 -2.81 16.59 -13.15
N TYR A 82 -2.10 15.99 -12.18
CA TYR A 82 -2.08 14.53 -12.01
C TYR A 82 -1.78 14.10 -10.57
N LYS A 83 -2.16 12.86 -10.25
CA LYS A 83 -1.85 12.19 -8.99
C LYS A 83 -1.34 10.77 -9.28
N VAL A 84 -0.35 10.33 -8.51
CA VAL A 84 0.09 8.93 -8.51
C VAL A 84 -0.99 8.07 -7.83
N LEU A 85 -1.58 7.13 -8.59
CA LEU A 85 -2.61 6.22 -8.08
C LEU A 85 -2.07 4.85 -7.70
N SER A 86 -0.98 4.43 -8.35
CA SER A 86 -0.31 3.17 -8.09
C SER A 86 1.16 3.27 -8.47
N VAL A 87 1.97 2.43 -7.84
CA VAL A 87 3.41 2.29 -8.12
C VAL A 87 3.70 0.80 -8.22
N CYS A 88 4.37 0.37 -9.29
CA CYS A 88 4.85 -0.99 -9.44
C CYS A 88 6.38 -1.00 -9.39
N ILE A 89 6.94 -1.91 -8.61
CA ILE A 89 8.37 -2.02 -8.35
C ILE A 89 8.80 -3.43 -8.72
N HIS A 90 9.89 -3.52 -9.47
CA HIS A 90 10.60 -4.76 -9.73
C HIS A 90 11.89 -4.74 -8.93
N GLU A 91 11.97 -5.59 -7.92
CA GLU A 91 13.08 -5.61 -6.97
C GLU A 91 13.93 -6.86 -7.15
N LYS A 92 15.22 -6.70 -6.91
CA LYS A 92 16.21 -7.77 -6.84
C LYS A 92 16.71 -7.87 -5.42
N TYR A 93 16.56 -9.05 -4.82
CA TYR A 93 17.12 -9.39 -3.52
C TYR A 93 18.36 -10.23 -3.72
N ASP A 94 19.51 -9.69 -3.36
CA ASP A 94 20.77 -10.44 -3.34
C ASP A 94 20.83 -11.31 -2.08
N MET A 95 20.02 -12.36 -2.06
CA MET A 95 19.89 -13.31 -0.94
C MET A 95 21.23 -13.91 -0.45
N PRO A 96 22.24 -14.16 -1.31
CA PRO A 96 23.55 -14.63 -0.84
C PRO A 96 24.26 -13.65 0.11
N LEU A 97 23.94 -12.35 0.03
CA LEU A 97 24.45 -11.33 0.97
C LEU A 97 23.72 -11.37 2.32
N ILE A 98 22.50 -11.90 2.36
CA ILE A 98 21.68 -12.03 3.58
C ILE A 98 22.02 -13.32 4.31
N SER A 99 22.16 -14.43 3.58
CA SER A 99 22.57 -15.72 4.13
C SER A 99 23.26 -16.58 3.07
N PRO A 100 24.39 -17.23 3.40
CA PRO A 100 25.12 -18.10 2.47
C PRO A 100 24.34 -19.38 2.11
N VAL A 101 23.21 -19.67 2.78
CA VAL A 101 22.33 -20.80 2.43
C VAL A 101 21.61 -20.54 1.11
N PHE A 102 21.34 -19.28 0.78
CA PHE A 102 20.72 -18.91 -0.50
C PHE A 102 21.79 -18.85 -1.60
N ARG A 103 21.51 -19.47 -2.74
CA ARG A 103 22.48 -19.65 -3.84
C ARG A 103 22.32 -18.65 -4.99
N SER A 104 21.22 -17.90 -5.01
CA SER A 104 20.86 -17.02 -6.12
C SER A 104 20.14 -15.77 -5.61
N SER A 105 20.16 -14.71 -6.42
CA SER A 105 19.29 -13.57 -6.21
C SER A 105 17.84 -13.97 -6.49
N GLU A 106 16.93 -13.38 -5.72
CA GLU A 106 15.48 -13.52 -5.91
C GLU A 106 14.92 -12.23 -6.50
N TYR A 107 13.84 -12.34 -7.28
CA TYR A 107 13.19 -11.20 -7.91
C TYR A 107 11.74 -11.12 -7.47
N LEU A 108 11.26 -9.90 -7.21
CA LEU A 108 9.88 -9.66 -6.82
C LEU A 108 9.33 -8.50 -7.63
N PHE A 109 8.25 -8.76 -8.36
CA PHE A 109 7.44 -7.71 -8.94
C PHE A 109 6.18 -7.52 -8.07
N ARG A 110 5.96 -6.31 -7.59
CA ARG A 110 4.74 -5.97 -6.84
C ARG A 110 4.24 -4.58 -7.19
N CYS A 111 2.94 -4.37 -7.06
CA CYS A 111 2.31 -3.07 -7.19
C CYS A 111 1.66 -2.66 -5.86
N VAL A 112 1.63 -1.35 -5.61
CA VAL A 112 1.04 -0.77 -4.40
C VAL A 112 0.14 0.41 -4.77
N CYS A 113 -0.88 0.68 -3.95
CA CYS A 113 -1.83 1.77 -4.11
C CYS A 113 -2.36 2.23 -2.74
N ASN A 114 -2.92 3.44 -2.65
CA ASN A 114 -3.26 4.09 -1.37
C ASN A 114 -4.73 4.54 -1.26
N TYR A 115 -5.65 3.74 -1.80
CA TYR A 115 -7.09 3.99 -1.69
C TYR A 115 -7.84 2.67 -1.49
N ASP A 116 -9.05 2.74 -0.95
CA ASP A 116 -9.80 1.55 -0.54
C ASP A 116 -9.96 0.54 -1.67
N LEU A 117 -9.64 -0.72 -1.34
CA LEU A 117 -9.81 -1.91 -2.17
C LEU A 117 -9.12 -1.80 -3.54
N CYS A 118 -8.11 -0.93 -3.64
CA CYS A 118 -7.43 -0.62 -4.89
C CYS A 118 -6.73 -1.85 -5.48
N ASN A 119 -6.23 -2.74 -4.63
CA ASN A 119 -5.57 -3.99 -5.00
C ASN A 119 -6.55 -5.11 -5.44
N SER A 120 -7.77 -4.75 -5.87
CA SER A 120 -8.71 -5.72 -6.42
C SER A 120 -8.15 -6.40 -7.69
N PRO A 121 -8.41 -7.70 -7.91
CA PRO A 121 -7.96 -8.42 -9.10
C PRO A 121 -8.49 -7.82 -10.41
N ALA A 122 -9.69 -7.22 -10.38
CA ALA A 122 -10.30 -6.59 -11.55
C ALA A 122 -9.58 -5.31 -12.00
N ASN A 123 -8.90 -4.62 -11.06
CA ASN A 123 -8.11 -3.43 -11.36
C ASN A 123 -6.72 -3.77 -11.91
N PHE A 124 -6.29 -5.02 -11.79
CA PHE A 124 -4.93 -5.41 -12.14
C PHE A 124 -4.56 -5.23 -13.62
N PRO A 125 -5.40 -5.65 -14.59
CA PRO A 125 -5.14 -5.32 -15.98
C PRO A 125 -5.08 -3.82 -16.22
N GLN A 126 -5.71 -2.98 -15.39
CA GLN A 126 -5.64 -1.52 -15.54
C GLN A 126 -4.33 -0.94 -15.03
N PHE A 127 -3.69 -1.56 -14.02
CA PHE A 127 -2.34 -1.20 -13.60
C PHE A 127 -1.31 -1.45 -14.72
N LEU A 128 -1.54 -2.48 -15.55
CA LEU A 128 -0.63 -2.88 -16.62
C LEU A 128 -1.01 -2.37 -18.02
N ARG A 129 -2.28 -2.03 -18.29
CA ARG A 129 -2.77 -1.58 -19.61
C ARG A 129 -2.33 -0.17 -20.01
N LYS A 130 -1.62 0.56 -19.16
CA LYS A 130 -1.06 1.89 -19.48
C LYS A 130 0.43 1.86 -19.88
N PHE A 131 0.93 0.72 -20.35
CA PHE A 131 2.20 0.62 -21.07
C PHE A 131 1.95 0.16 -22.50
#